data_AF-A0A1I7URB9-F1
#
_entry.id   AF-A0A1I7URB9-F1
#
_cell.length_a   1.000
_cell.length_b   1.000
_cell.length_c   1.000
_cell.angle_alpha   90.00
_cell.angle_beta   90.00
_cell.angle_gamma   90.00
#
_symmetry.space_group_name_H-M   'P 1'
#
loop_
_entity.id
_entity.type
_entity.pdbx_description
1 polymer ?
#
loop_
_entity_poly.entity_id
_entity_poly.type
_entity_poly.pdbx_seq_one_letter_code
_entity_poly.pdbx_strand_id
1 'polypeptide(L)'
;MHWNDIIIFSFFFIFDISLFCPFPEIWTKDLYAVCVSSAFFITLLLFYIQLSIEKVQKQGKISQLEKYQTQVLIGLVNSTRTIPSIALVIHFSAVIYITFIDEALAQCQIIYKNNRSFIKMASLMLSFHILSLYYSTLLQYDSLIKYQVVLCLISITWFWYEWIKYKDRIEKLDDKHQLVRCGDSFPIFWKRKEGNLLGYVDNKTEEAWFSSNGKVIKQLGPQLNDMYIITRNCIGGPPHCECENCPKPPPPPPVPPPGPPPPRVMHDEWIDIREGDPFPTRKLVQALDKSLDTLPGVNPDQYVALWYMQGEPVMGRVWNEGGKVAANFSWFNNEYCKNVGSIQLLVRLGPHVVGYEYGWIPFAEAATFEEGKTWKPVHVNNHKGDISVGVVNLPGGKQILAKVDVRNESYGYGYQGKEVSARGPACASSVTVLCRKALPGYKLDG
;
A
#
# COMPACT_ATOMS: atom_id res chain seq x y z
N MET A 1 12.38 12.93 -50.37
CA MET A 1 13.45 12.70 -49.37
C MET A 1 13.98 11.30 -49.62
N HIS A 2 15.25 11.16 -50.03
CA HIS A 2 15.79 9.86 -50.40
C HIS A 2 16.17 9.07 -49.14
N TRP A 3 16.21 7.73 -49.23
CA TRP A 3 16.52 6.82 -48.12
C TRP A 3 17.79 7.18 -47.33
N ASN A 4 18.79 7.78 -48.00
CA ASN A 4 20.02 8.23 -47.37
C ASN A 4 19.80 9.39 -46.39
N ASP A 5 18.81 10.26 -46.62
CA ASP A 5 18.56 11.43 -45.77
C ASP A 5 17.92 11.04 -44.43
N ILE A 6 17.12 9.98 -44.40
CA ILE A 6 16.44 9.49 -43.19
C ILE A 6 17.43 8.74 -42.28
N ILE A 7 18.31 7.92 -42.86
CA ILE A 7 19.37 7.24 -42.11
C ILE A 7 20.34 8.26 -41.50
N ILE A 8 20.68 9.32 -42.24
CA ILE A 8 21.52 10.42 -41.73
C ILE A 8 20.80 11.16 -40.59
N PHE A 9 19.50 11.44 -40.70
CA PHE A 9 18.73 12.12 -39.65
C PHE A 9 18.64 11.27 -38.36
N SER A 10 18.45 9.96 -38.48
CA SER A 10 18.44 9.04 -37.33
C SER A 10 19.83 8.87 -36.70
N PHE A 11 20.90 8.88 -37.50
CA PHE A 11 22.27 8.85 -37.00
C PHE A 11 22.66 10.15 -36.28
N PHE A 12 22.27 11.31 -36.80
CA PHE A 12 22.51 12.61 -36.14
C PHE A 12 21.75 12.73 -34.82
N PHE A 13 20.51 12.25 -34.74
CA PHE A 13 19.72 12.30 -33.51
C PHE A 13 20.30 11.43 -32.38
N ILE A 14 20.91 10.29 -32.71
CA ILE A 14 21.60 9.43 -31.74
C ILE A 14 22.97 10.03 -31.34
N PHE A 15 23.69 10.65 -32.28
CA PHE A 15 24.98 11.30 -32.00
C PHE A 15 24.84 12.60 -31.18
N ASP A 16 23.84 13.44 -31.44
CA ASP A 16 23.65 14.71 -30.72
C ASP A 16 23.33 14.52 -29.24
N ILE A 17 22.58 13.47 -28.87
CA ILE A 17 22.27 13.16 -27.47
C ILE A 17 23.55 12.78 -26.68
N SER A 18 24.57 12.25 -27.36
CA SER A 18 25.86 11.92 -26.74
C SER A 18 26.83 13.11 -26.62
N LEU A 19 26.65 14.15 -27.44
CA LEU A 19 27.48 15.36 -27.44
C LEU A 19 27.02 16.44 -26.44
N PHE A 20 25.75 16.43 -26.02
CA PHE A 20 25.18 17.46 -25.13
C PHE A 20 25.16 17.11 -23.62
N CYS A 21 25.76 15.99 -23.21
CA CYS A 21 25.81 15.59 -21.79
C CYS A 21 27.26 15.30 -21.36
N PRO A 22 27.95 16.21 -20.64
CA PRO A 22 29.38 16.07 -20.34
C PRO A 22 29.68 15.09 -19.19
N PHE A 23 28.72 14.26 -18.75
CA PHE A 23 28.88 13.35 -17.62
C PHE A 23 28.51 11.90 -18.00
N PRO A 24 29.50 11.02 -18.23
CA PRO A 24 29.28 9.62 -18.61
C PRO A 24 28.58 8.76 -17.55
N GLU A 25 28.48 9.23 -16.31
CA GLU A 25 27.95 8.48 -15.15
C GLU A 25 26.40 8.42 -15.09
N ILE A 26 25.70 9.16 -15.97
CA ILE A 26 24.23 9.31 -15.94
C ILE A 26 23.51 8.25 -16.81
N TRP A 27 24.22 7.53 -17.66
CA TRP A 27 23.61 6.53 -18.54
C TRP A 27 23.48 5.17 -17.85
N THR A 28 22.32 4.91 -17.25
CA THR A 28 21.94 3.52 -16.94
C THR A 28 21.53 2.82 -18.24
N LYS A 29 21.78 1.50 -18.35
CA LYS A 29 21.41 0.69 -19.53
C LYS A 29 19.92 0.83 -19.89
N ASP A 30 19.08 1.08 -18.89
CA ASP A 30 17.64 1.26 -19.04
C ASP A 30 17.28 2.60 -19.70
N LEU A 31 17.99 3.69 -19.37
CA LEU A 31 17.77 5.00 -20.01
C LEU A 31 18.18 4.96 -21.49
N TYR A 32 19.27 4.27 -21.81
CA TYR A 32 19.68 4.03 -23.19
C TYR A 32 18.65 3.19 -23.95
N ALA A 33 18.16 2.11 -23.34
CA ALA A 33 17.12 1.26 -23.94
C ALA A 33 15.79 2.01 -24.17
N VAL A 34 15.41 2.92 -23.26
CA VAL A 34 14.20 3.75 -23.40
C VAL A 34 14.40 4.79 -24.52
N CYS A 35 15.54 5.45 -24.59
CA CYS A 35 15.83 6.41 -25.66
C CYS A 35 15.90 5.74 -27.05
N VAL A 36 16.55 4.57 -27.15
CA VAL A 36 16.65 3.79 -28.40
C VAL A 36 15.29 3.24 -28.81
N SER A 37 14.48 2.72 -27.87
CA SER A 37 13.14 2.23 -28.19
C SER A 37 12.19 3.36 -28.62
N SER A 38 12.29 4.54 -27.99
CA SER A 38 11.53 5.73 -28.37
C SER A 38 11.91 6.23 -29.76
N ALA A 39 13.21 6.29 -30.08
CA ALA A 39 13.69 6.65 -31.41
C ALA A 39 13.24 5.65 -32.48
N PHE A 40 13.24 4.35 -32.15
CA PHE A 40 12.75 3.30 -33.04
C PHE A 40 11.24 3.44 -33.31
N PHE A 41 10.43 3.69 -32.27
CA PHE A 41 8.98 3.89 -32.41
C PHE A 41 8.62 5.14 -33.19
N ILE A 42 9.32 6.26 -32.96
CA ILE A 42 9.13 7.49 -33.73
C ILE A 42 9.48 7.25 -35.20
N THR A 43 10.56 6.53 -35.47
CA THR A 43 10.97 6.19 -36.85
C THR A 43 9.92 5.30 -37.53
N LEU A 44 9.37 4.30 -36.82
CA LEU A 44 8.32 3.43 -37.33
C LEU A 44 7.02 4.20 -37.61
N LEU A 45 6.66 5.15 -36.75
CA LEU A 45 5.50 6.02 -36.91
C LEU A 45 5.66 6.94 -38.11
N LEU A 46 6.83 7.57 -38.27
CA LEU A 46 7.15 8.41 -39.42
C LEU A 46 7.13 7.60 -40.72
N PHE A 47 7.62 6.37 -40.71
CA PHE A 47 7.56 5.46 -41.84
C PHE A 47 6.11 5.10 -42.22
N TYR A 48 5.26 4.82 -41.23
CA TYR A 48 3.85 4.52 -41.47
C TYR A 48 3.06 5.73 -41.98
N ILE A 49 3.38 6.93 -41.49
CA ILE A 49 2.84 8.19 -41.99
C ILE A 49 3.28 8.42 -43.44
N GLN A 50 4.56 8.20 -43.77
CA GLN A 50 5.09 8.31 -45.13
C GLN A 50 4.38 7.36 -46.11
N LEU A 51 4.21 6.08 -45.73
CA LEU A 51 3.47 5.10 -46.53
C LEU A 51 2.00 5.50 -46.72
N SER A 52 1.38 6.08 -45.70
CA SER A 52 0.00 6.59 -45.77
C SER A 52 -0.10 7.80 -46.72
N ILE A 53 0.89 8.69 -46.70
CA ILE A 53 1.00 9.84 -47.59
C ILE A 53 1.21 9.39 -49.05
N GLU A 54 2.10 8.44 -49.33
CA GLU A 54 2.31 7.90 -50.68
C GLU A 54 1.03 7.26 -51.25
N LYS A 55 0.25 6.60 -50.38
CA LYS A 55 -1.04 5.99 -50.73
C LYS A 55 -2.10 7.05 -51.08
N VAL A 56 -2.05 8.22 -50.44
CA VAL A 56 -2.92 9.38 -50.72
C VAL A 56 -2.46 10.16 -51.95
N GLN A 57 -1.15 10.28 -52.18
CA GLN A 57 -0.58 10.91 -53.38
C GLN A 57 -0.96 10.14 -54.65
N LYS A 58 -0.96 8.81 -54.61
CA LYS A 58 -1.47 7.95 -55.70
C LYS A 58 -2.97 8.14 -56.00
N GLN A 59 -3.73 8.77 -55.09
CA GLN A 59 -5.16 9.06 -55.25
C GLN A 59 -5.44 10.50 -55.76
N GLY A 60 -4.41 11.26 -56.15
CA GLY A 60 -4.58 12.50 -56.93
C GLY A 60 -5.08 13.73 -56.15
N LYS A 61 -4.96 13.76 -54.82
CA LYS A 61 -5.33 14.92 -53.99
C LYS A 61 -4.09 15.67 -53.49
N ILE A 62 -3.45 16.43 -54.36
CA ILE A 62 -2.09 16.96 -54.14
C ILE A 62 -2.05 18.40 -53.58
N SER A 63 -3.10 19.22 -53.72
CA SER A 63 -2.98 20.68 -53.47
C SER A 63 -2.99 21.16 -52.01
N GLN A 64 -3.19 20.29 -51.01
CA GLN A 64 -3.21 20.69 -49.60
C GLN A 64 -1.96 20.27 -48.79
N LEU A 65 -1.12 19.38 -49.34
CA LEU A 65 0.00 18.80 -48.58
C LEU A 65 1.25 19.72 -48.54
N GLU A 66 1.55 20.41 -49.64
CA GLU A 66 2.77 21.23 -49.77
C GLU A 66 2.76 22.46 -48.85
N LYS A 67 1.60 23.05 -48.60
CA LYS A 67 1.44 24.19 -47.67
C LYS A 67 1.67 23.79 -46.20
N TYR A 68 1.40 22.51 -45.88
CA TYR A 68 1.52 21.95 -44.54
C TYR A 68 2.99 21.64 -44.20
N GLN A 69 3.77 21.15 -45.17
CA GLN A 69 5.20 20.83 -44.97
C GLN A 69 6.05 22.07 -44.62
N THR A 70 5.74 23.22 -45.19
CA THR A 70 6.51 24.46 -44.94
C THR A 70 6.24 25.06 -43.57
N GLN A 71 5.01 24.98 -43.06
CA GLN A 71 4.68 25.52 -41.72
C GLN A 71 5.23 24.65 -40.58
N VAL A 72 5.27 23.33 -40.78
CA VAL A 72 5.82 22.36 -39.81
C VAL A 72 7.33 22.57 -39.59
N LEU A 73 8.10 22.81 -40.66
CA LEU A 73 9.54 23.03 -40.56
C LEU A 73 9.89 24.33 -39.80
N ILE A 74 9.07 25.37 -39.98
CA ILE A 74 9.30 26.69 -39.35
C ILE A 74 8.97 26.66 -37.85
N GLY A 75 7.94 25.90 -37.43
CA GLY A 75 7.60 25.73 -36.01
C GLY A 75 8.66 24.95 -35.22
N LEU A 76 9.28 23.93 -35.84
CA LEU A 76 10.34 23.12 -35.25
C LEU A 76 11.65 23.90 -35.03
N VAL A 77 12.00 24.82 -35.95
CA VAL A 77 13.26 25.58 -35.87
C VAL A 77 13.21 26.71 -34.84
N ASN A 78 12.03 27.30 -34.58
CA ASN A 78 11.92 28.46 -33.67
C ASN A 78 11.81 28.09 -32.18
N SER A 79 11.49 26.84 -31.83
CA SER A 79 11.32 26.40 -30.44
C SER A 79 12.63 26.03 -29.72
N THR A 80 13.78 26.07 -30.40
CA THR A 80 15.06 25.52 -29.91
C THR A 80 15.95 26.51 -29.14
N ARG A 81 15.49 27.73 -28.85
CA ARG A 81 16.40 28.79 -28.35
C ARG A 81 16.28 29.23 -26.89
N THR A 82 15.34 28.76 -26.06
CA THR A 82 15.20 29.37 -24.71
C THR A 82 14.59 28.52 -23.57
N ILE A 83 14.63 27.18 -23.59
CA ILE A 83 14.04 26.37 -22.48
C ILE A 83 14.95 25.19 -22.08
N PRO A 84 15.18 24.90 -20.77
CA PRO A 84 15.99 23.76 -20.34
C PRO A 84 15.37 22.41 -20.72
N SER A 85 16.25 21.44 -20.94
CA SER A 85 16.08 20.20 -21.72
C SER A 85 14.98 19.20 -21.33
N ILE A 86 14.34 19.30 -20.16
CA ILE A 86 13.31 18.32 -19.71
C ILE A 86 11.87 18.85 -19.93
N ALA A 87 11.65 20.16 -19.76
CA ALA A 87 10.36 20.78 -20.09
C ALA A 87 10.07 20.67 -21.60
N LEU A 88 11.14 20.64 -22.42
CA LEU A 88 11.07 20.45 -23.86
C LEU A 88 10.39 19.12 -24.25
N VAL A 89 10.67 18.01 -23.56
CA VAL A 89 10.11 16.69 -23.91
C VAL A 89 8.62 16.60 -23.59
N ILE A 90 8.19 17.18 -22.45
CA ILE A 90 6.79 17.22 -22.05
C ILE A 90 6.00 18.17 -22.97
N HIS A 91 6.57 19.34 -23.29
CA HIS A 91 5.95 20.27 -24.24
C HIS A 91 5.89 19.69 -25.66
N PHE A 92 6.96 19.06 -26.16
CA PHE A 92 6.95 18.42 -27.48
C PHE A 92 5.94 17.28 -27.55
N SER A 93 5.84 16.44 -26.52
CA SER A 93 4.87 15.33 -26.50
C SER A 93 3.42 15.84 -26.44
N ALA A 94 3.15 16.89 -25.67
CA ALA A 94 1.82 17.50 -25.57
C ALA A 94 1.44 18.29 -26.85
N VAL A 95 2.38 19.01 -27.45
CA VAL A 95 2.18 19.74 -28.71
C VAL A 95 2.00 18.74 -29.87
N ILE A 96 2.77 17.65 -29.93
CA ILE A 96 2.55 16.59 -30.92
C ILE A 96 1.15 15.98 -30.73
N TYR A 97 0.71 15.72 -29.49
CA TYR A 97 -0.62 15.16 -29.23
C TYR A 97 -1.74 16.11 -29.69
N ILE A 98 -1.69 17.39 -29.29
CA ILE A 98 -2.73 18.38 -29.58
C ILE A 98 -2.77 18.72 -31.08
N THR A 99 -1.61 18.90 -31.72
CA THR A 99 -1.53 19.40 -33.11
C THR A 99 -1.64 18.29 -34.15
N PHE A 100 -1.18 17.07 -33.86
CA PHE A 100 -1.18 15.98 -34.85
C PHE A 100 -2.26 14.92 -34.66
N ILE A 101 -2.73 14.66 -33.44
CA ILE A 101 -3.74 13.61 -33.22
C ILE A 101 -5.14 14.20 -33.28
N ASP A 102 -5.41 15.30 -32.57
CA ASP A 102 -6.77 15.83 -32.45
C ASP A 102 -7.27 16.49 -33.75
N GLU A 103 -6.41 17.25 -34.44
CA GLU A 103 -6.78 17.95 -35.68
C GLU A 103 -6.78 17.02 -36.91
N ALA A 104 -5.91 16.00 -36.93
CA ALA A 104 -5.97 14.93 -37.93
C ALA A 104 -7.19 14.02 -37.72
N LEU A 105 -7.61 13.77 -36.47
CA LEU A 105 -8.87 13.07 -36.17
C LEU A 105 -10.09 13.89 -36.63
N ALA A 106 -10.05 15.21 -36.49
CA ALA A 106 -11.11 16.10 -36.92
C ALA A 106 -11.27 16.14 -38.45
N GLN A 107 -10.16 16.15 -39.21
CA GLN A 107 -10.21 16.18 -40.68
C GLN A 107 -10.42 14.80 -41.35
N CYS A 108 -10.16 13.69 -40.64
CA CYS A 108 -10.26 12.33 -41.19
C CYS A 108 -11.57 11.58 -40.87
N GLN A 109 -12.64 12.27 -40.45
CA GLN A 109 -13.95 11.64 -40.14
C GLN A 109 -14.60 10.88 -41.32
N ILE A 110 -14.12 11.09 -42.56
CA ILE A 110 -14.70 10.46 -43.77
C ILE A 110 -14.10 9.06 -44.05
N ILE A 111 -12.93 8.69 -43.49
CA ILE A 111 -12.21 7.45 -43.88
C ILE A 111 -12.23 6.35 -42.79
N TYR A 112 -12.50 6.67 -41.52
CA TYR A 112 -12.13 5.82 -40.38
C TYR A 112 -13.27 5.11 -39.65
N LYS A 113 -14.36 4.74 -40.35
CA LYS A 113 -15.50 4.04 -39.72
C LYS A 113 -15.20 2.58 -39.31
N ASN A 114 -14.12 1.96 -39.81
CA ASN A 114 -13.88 0.52 -39.68
C ASN A 114 -12.75 0.08 -38.70
N ASN A 115 -12.06 0.98 -37.99
CA ASN A 115 -10.94 0.58 -37.10
C ASN A 115 -10.94 1.27 -35.72
N ARG A 116 -12.13 1.35 -35.10
CA ARG A 116 -12.34 1.99 -33.79
C ARG A 116 -11.57 1.31 -32.63
N SER A 117 -11.26 0.02 -32.76
CA SER A 117 -10.56 -0.78 -31.74
C SER A 117 -9.07 -0.46 -31.67
N PHE A 118 -8.43 -0.21 -32.82
CA PHE A 118 -7.00 0.10 -32.89
C PHE A 118 -6.68 1.47 -32.29
N ILE A 119 -7.54 2.47 -32.53
CA ILE A 119 -7.38 3.83 -31.97
C ILE A 119 -7.56 3.82 -30.45
N LYS A 120 -8.54 3.06 -29.93
CA LYS A 120 -8.70 2.89 -28.48
C LYS A 120 -7.47 2.23 -27.84
N MET A 121 -6.91 1.22 -28.50
CA MET A 121 -5.73 0.53 -28.01
C MET A 121 -4.48 1.42 -28.07
N ALA A 122 -4.25 2.14 -29.17
CA ALA A 122 -3.13 3.07 -29.30
C ALA A 122 -3.22 4.25 -28.31
N SER A 123 -4.42 4.82 -28.12
CA SER A 123 -4.65 5.86 -27.12
C SER A 123 -4.45 5.32 -25.70
N LEU A 124 -4.88 4.09 -25.40
CA LEU A 124 -4.68 3.47 -24.09
C LEU A 124 -3.19 3.20 -23.83
N MET A 125 -2.46 2.68 -24.81
CA MET A 125 -1.01 2.41 -24.68
C MET A 125 -0.19 3.69 -24.54
N LEU A 126 -0.58 4.76 -25.24
CA LEU A 126 0.06 6.07 -25.13
C LEU A 126 -0.25 6.75 -23.79
N SER A 127 -1.48 6.65 -23.29
CA SER A 127 -1.83 7.10 -21.93
C SER A 127 -1.05 6.34 -20.87
N PHE A 128 -0.85 5.02 -21.03
CA PHE A 128 0.00 4.22 -20.15
C PHE A 128 1.47 4.66 -20.21
N HIS A 129 2.00 4.99 -21.39
CA HIS A 129 3.37 5.49 -21.55
C HIS A 129 3.54 6.88 -20.94
N ILE A 130 2.59 7.79 -21.12
CA ILE A 130 2.62 9.13 -20.50
C ILE A 130 2.51 9.01 -18.98
N LEU A 131 1.65 8.14 -18.47
CA LEU A 131 1.52 7.88 -17.03
C LEU A 131 2.81 7.25 -16.46
N SER A 132 3.42 6.31 -17.20
CA SER A 132 4.70 5.69 -16.83
C SER A 132 5.85 6.70 -16.83
N LEU A 133 5.91 7.58 -17.83
CA LEU A 133 6.89 8.67 -17.91
C LEU A 133 6.67 9.68 -16.77
N TYR A 134 5.43 10.08 -16.51
CA TYR A 134 5.06 10.98 -15.41
C TYR A 134 5.46 10.40 -14.04
N TYR A 135 5.20 9.12 -13.80
CA TYR A 135 5.66 8.42 -12.60
C TYR A 135 7.19 8.36 -12.55
N SER A 136 7.87 8.07 -13.66
CA SER A 136 9.34 8.03 -13.70
C SER A 136 10.00 9.40 -13.44
N THR A 137 9.36 10.51 -13.84
CA THR A 137 9.84 11.86 -13.56
C THR A 137 9.53 12.35 -12.15
N LEU A 138 8.36 11.99 -11.57
CA LEU A 138 8.08 12.22 -10.14
C LEU A 138 9.05 11.43 -9.25
N LEU A 139 9.54 10.29 -9.73
CA LEU A 139 10.55 9.50 -9.02
C LEU A 139 11.94 10.15 -8.98
N GLN A 140 12.21 11.21 -9.75
CA GLN A 140 13.56 11.78 -9.88
C GLN A 140 13.83 12.98 -8.97
N TYR A 141 12.80 13.61 -8.40
CA TYR A 141 12.95 14.89 -7.68
C TYR A 141 12.98 14.80 -6.15
N ASP A 142 12.97 13.60 -5.60
CA ASP A 142 12.84 13.41 -4.17
C ASP A 142 14.00 12.53 -3.70
N SER A 143 14.88 13.10 -2.88
CA SER A 143 16.11 12.52 -2.38
C SER A 143 15.83 11.25 -1.57
N LEU A 144 15.69 10.08 -2.18
CA LEU A 144 15.10 8.94 -1.49
C LEU A 144 15.74 7.61 -1.83
N ILE A 145 16.32 7.00 -0.80
CA ILE A 145 16.46 5.55 -0.69
C ILE A 145 15.04 4.97 -0.77
N LYS A 146 14.68 4.39 -1.91
CA LYS A 146 13.37 3.76 -2.13
C LYS A 146 13.49 2.27 -1.89
N TYR A 147 12.67 1.75 -0.99
CA TYR A 147 12.51 0.31 -0.77
C TYR A 147 11.16 -0.15 -1.30
N GLN A 148 11.10 -1.41 -1.72
CA GLN A 148 9.84 -2.05 -2.13
C GLN A 148 9.23 -2.78 -0.93
N VAL A 149 7.91 -2.64 -0.77
CA VAL A 149 7.11 -3.34 0.25
C VAL A 149 6.22 -4.36 -0.46
N VAL A 150 6.13 -5.57 0.08
CA VAL A 150 5.20 -6.59 -0.45
C VAL A 150 3.76 -6.10 -0.22
N LEU A 151 3.01 -5.95 -1.31
CA LEU A 151 1.62 -5.49 -1.28
C LEU A 151 0.70 -6.65 -1.68
N CYS A 152 -0.33 -6.90 -0.86
CA CYS A 152 -1.43 -7.81 -1.20
C CYS A 152 -2.69 -7.00 -1.47
N LEU A 153 -3.18 -7.01 -2.71
CA LEU A 153 -4.45 -6.37 -3.09
C LEU A 153 -5.55 -7.45 -3.14
N ILE A 154 -6.36 -7.50 -2.08
CA ILE A 154 -7.28 -8.60 -1.73
C ILE A 154 -8.31 -8.94 -2.84
N SER A 155 -8.62 -8.03 -3.77
CA SER A 155 -9.70 -8.24 -4.75
C SER A 155 -9.28 -8.74 -6.13
N ILE A 156 -7.99 -8.92 -6.42
CA ILE A 156 -7.52 -9.15 -7.81
C ILE A 156 -6.59 -10.36 -7.96
N THR A 157 -6.02 -10.91 -6.88
CA THR A 157 -5.00 -11.96 -6.99
C THR A 157 -5.58 -13.37 -6.92
N TRP A 158 -5.18 -14.23 -7.84
CA TRP A 158 -5.48 -15.68 -7.87
C TRP A 158 -4.70 -16.49 -6.82
N PHE A 159 -4.08 -15.82 -5.86
CA PHE A 159 -3.32 -16.42 -4.77
C PHE A 159 -3.46 -15.59 -3.50
N TRP A 160 -3.19 -16.21 -2.36
CA TRP A 160 -3.04 -15.55 -1.06
C TRP A 160 -1.68 -15.90 -0.44
N TYR A 161 -1.18 -15.06 0.46
CA TYR A 161 0.11 -15.30 1.12
C TYR A 161 -0.06 -16.20 2.35
N GLU A 162 0.67 -17.32 2.36
CA GLU A 162 0.71 -18.27 3.48
C GLU A 162 2.12 -18.30 4.06
N TRP A 163 2.22 -18.12 5.38
CA TRP A 163 3.45 -18.38 6.12
C TRP A 163 3.56 -19.87 6.44
N ILE A 164 4.63 -20.51 5.99
CA ILE A 164 4.93 -21.92 6.28
C ILE A 164 6.29 -22.03 6.97
N LYS A 165 6.55 -23.13 7.68
CA LYS A 165 7.89 -23.36 8.23
C LYS A 165 8.88 -23.62 7.10
N TYR A 166 10.12 -23.16 7.28
CA TYR A 166 11.18 -23.34 6.30
C TYR A 166 11.40 -24.80 5.90
N LYS A 167 11.33 -25.73 6.86
CA LYS A 167 11.50 -27.16 6.59
C LYS A 167 10.40 -27.75 5.70
N ASP A 168 9.18 -27.20 5.81
CA ASP A 168 8.01 -27.69 5.07
C ASP A 168 8.10 -27.30 3.58
N ARG A 169 9.04 -26.44 3.19
CA ARG A 169 9.23 -26.00 1.80
C ARG A 169 9.49 -27.15 0.83
N ILE A 170 10.11 -28.23 1.29
CA ILE A 170 10.45 -29.39 0.45
C ILE A 170 9.18 -30.14 0.03
N GLU A 171 8.22 -30.24 0.94
CA GLU A 171 6.97 -30.99 0.73
C GLU A 171 5.86 -30.11 0.17
N LYS A 172 5.80 -28.84 0.59
CA LYS A 172 4.71 -27.94 0.23
C LYS A 172 4.92 -27.22 -1.08
N LEU A 173 6.15 -26.92 -1.50
CA LEU A 173 6.37 -26.14 -2.72
C LEU A 173 6.07 -26.99 -3.97
N ASP A 174 5.08 -26.55 -4.73
CA ASP A 174 4.64 -27.15 -5.98
C ASP A 174 4.06 -26.05 -6.90
N ASP A 175 3.41 -26.44 -8.00
CA ASP A 175 2.77 -25.48 -8.90
C ASP A 175 1.66 -24.66 -8.23
N LYS A 176 1.13 -25.15 -7.10
CA LYS A 176 0.02 -24.57 -6.35
C LYS A 176 0.47 -23.76 -5.13
N HIS A 177 1.68 -23.99 -4.62
CA HIS A 177 2.31 -23.21 -3.55
C HIS A 177 3.68 -22.72 -3.99
N GLN A 178 3.72 -21.46 -4.43
CA GLN A 178 4.91 -20.91 -5.05
C GLN A 178 5.67 -20.03 -4.07
N LEU A 179 6.96 -20.28 -3.88
CA LEU A 179 7.82 -19.46 -3.03
C LEU A 179 7.75 -17.98 -3.45
N VAL A 180 7.63 -17.08 -2.48
CA VAL A 180 7.79 -15.63 -2.70
C VAL A 180 9.28 -15.32 -2.72
N ARG A 181 9.79 -14.86 -3.85
CA ARG A 181 11.22 -14.53 -4.00
C ARG A 181 11.45 -13.44 -5.03
N CYS A 182 12.56 -12.73 -4.89
CA CYS A 182 13.11 -11.79 -5.86
C CYS A 182 14.53 -12.27 -6.22
N GLY A 183 14.70 -12.87 -7.40
CA GLY A 183 15.95 -13.54 -7.76
C GLY A 183 16.26 -14.70 -6.81
N ASP A 184 17.43 -14.66 -6.18
CA ASP A 184 17.86 -15.66 -5.19
C ASP A 184 17.48 -15.27 -3.74
N SER A 185 16.81 -14.13 -3.52
CA SER A 185 16.42 -13.68 -2.18
C SER A 185 14.96 -14.01 -1.89
N PHE A 186 14.67 -14.58 -0.72
CA PHE A 186 13.30 -14.75 -0.22
C PHE A 186 13.17 -14.43 1.27
N PRO A 187 12.01 -13.90 1.72
CA PRO A 187 11.84 -13.47 3.11
C PRO A 187 11.80 -14.66 4.07
N ILE A 188 12.41 -14.48 5.24
CA ILE A 188 12.38 -15.44 6.34
C ILE A 188 12.16 -14.72 7.68
N PHE A 189 11.21 -15.21 8.46
CA PHE A 189 10.81 -14.67 9.74
C PHE A 189 11.27 -15.57 10.88
N TRP A 190 12.05 -14.98 11.78
CA TRP A 190 12.64 -15.67 12.92
C TRP A 190 11.99 -15.20 14.21
N LYS A 191 11.19 -16.09 14.82
CA LYS A 191 10.59 -15.88 16.14
C LYS A 191 11.63 -16.14 17.23
N ARG A 192 11.89 -15.16 18.10
CA ARG A 192 12.94 -15.22 19.13
C ARG A 192 12.47 -14.63 20.45
N LYS A 193 13.17 -14.97 21.54
CA LYS A 193 12.90 -14.41 22.86
C LYS A 193 13.31 -12.93 22.95
N GLU A 194 14.36 -12.56 22.24
CA GLU A 194 14.94 -11.21 22.21
C GLU A 194 14.20 -10.25 21.26
N GLY A 195 13.12 -10.72 20.62
CA GLY A 195 12.38 -9.99 19.60
C GLY A 195 12.50 -10.61 18.22
N ASN A 196 11.37 -10.66 17.53
CA ASN A 196 11.24 -11.25 16.21
C ASN A 196 11.97 -10.43 15.16
N LEU A 197 12.56 -11.09 14.17
CA LEU A 197 13.20 -10.42 13.04
C LEU A 197 12.68 -10.97 11.72
N LEU A 198 12.48 -10.08 10.76
CA LEU A 198 12.32 -10.42 9.36
C LEU A 198 13.67 -10.19 8.66
N GLY A 199 14.13 -11.19 7.93
CA GLY A 199 15.35 -11.16 7.14
C GLY A 199 15.12 -11.77 5.76
N TYR A 200 16.20 -12.20 5.12
CA TYR A 200 16.12 -12.93 3.86
C TYR A 200 17.03 -14.17 3.89
N VAL A 201 16.69 -15.16 3.07
CA VAL A 201 17.57 -16.27 2.72
C VAL A 201 18.11 -16.05 1.32
N ASP A 202 19.42 -16.27 1.15
CA ASP A 202 20.01 -16.45 -0.16
C ASP A 202 19.86 -17.92 -0.59
N ASN A 203 19.07 -18.14 -1.64
CA ASN A 203 18.72 -19.45 -2.18
C ASN A 203 19.92 -20.21 -2.76
N LYS A 204 21.04 -19.53 -3.07
CA LYS A 204 22.26 -20.19 -3.56
C LYS A 204 23.09 -20.79 -2.43
N THR A 205 23.20 -20.04 -1.34
CA THR A 205 24.06 -20.41 -0.20
C THR A 205 23.26 -21.07 0.93
N GLU A 206 21.93 -20.99 0.89
CA GLU A 206 21.00 -21.35 1.98
C GLU A 206 21.33 -20.64 3.31
N GLU A 207 21.86 -19.42 3.21
CA GLU A 207 22.20 -18.60 4.36
C GLU A 207 21.10 -17.57 4.63
N ALA A 208 20.61 -17.54 5.87
CA ALA A 208 19.65 -16.54 6.33
C ALA A 208 20.36 -15.37 7.00
N TRP A 209 19.99 -14.16 6.63
CA TRP A 209 20.62 -12.92 7.06
C TRP A 209 19.60 -11.96 7.67
N PHE A 210 19.92 -11.44 8.85
CA PHE A 210 19.04 -10.55 9.62
C PHE A 210 19.81 -9.30 10.07
N SER A 211 19.25 -8.12 9.89
CA SER A 211 19.80 -6.86 10.40
C SER A 211 19.15 -6.46 11.71
N SER A 212 19.93 -6.22 12.76
CA SER A 212 19.43 -5.74 14.05
C SER A 212 20.52 -4.97 14.80
N ASN A 213 20.18 -3.81 15.36
CA ASN A 213 21.09 -2.98 16.17
C ASN A 213 22.44 -2.69 15.49
N GLY A 214 22.41 -2.34 14.19
CA GLY A 214 23.60 -2.05 13.39
C GLY A 214 24.49 -3.27 13.10
N LYS A 215 24.06 -4.49 13.46
CA LYS A 215 24.77 -5.74 13.20
C LYS A 215 24.00 -6.62 12.23
N VAL A 216 24.74 -7.45 11.51
CA VAL A 216 24.20 -8.50 10.66
C VAL A 216 24.36 -9.85 11.38
N ILE A 217 23.26 -10.58 11.52
CA ILE A 217 23.19 -11.89 12.15
C ILE A 217 22.99 -12.92 11.03
N LYS A 218 23.87 -13.90 10.96
CA LYS A 218 23.81 -15.01 10.00
C LYS A 218 23.28 -16.27 10.69
N GLN A 219 22.43 -17.02 10.01
CA GLN A 219 21.91 -18.32 10.42
C GLN A 219 21.96 -19.29 9.24
N LEU A 220 22.24 -20.56 9.51
CA LEU A 220 22.42 -21.59 8.47
C LEU A 220 22.02 -22.98 8.98
N GLY A 221 21.65 -23.87 8.07
CA GLY A 221 21.37 -25.27 8.40
C GLY A 221 20.11 -25.48 9.26
N PRO A 222 20.09 -26.47 10.18
CA PRO A 222 18.86 -26.92 10.85
C PRO A 222 18.13 -25.85 11.68
N GLN A 223 18.82 -24.81 12.14
CA GLN A 223 18.20 -23.72 12.90
C GLN A 223 17.18 -22.91 12.08
N LEU A 224 17.23 -22.99 10.75
CA LEU A 224 16.23 -22.37 9.87
C LEU A 224 14.89 -23.10 9.90
N ASN A 225 14.87 -24.40 10.25
CA ASN A 225 13.72 -25.28 10.05
C ASN A 225 12.41 -24.81 10.71
N ASP A 226 12.48 -24.14 11.85
CA ASP A 226 11.32 -23.60 12.58
C ASP A 226 11.10 -22.09 12.35
N MET A 227 11.89 -21.45 11.48
CA MET A 227 11.60 -20.12 10.96
C MET A 227 10.52 -20.20 9.89
N TYR A 228 9.89 -19.07 9.58
CA TYR A 228 8.77 -19.01 8.64
C TYR A 228 9.16 -18.33 7.34
N ILE A 229 8.66 -18.83 6.21
CA ILE A 229 8.82 -18.21 4.89
C ILE A 229 7.44 -17.97 4.29
N ILE A 230 7.37 -17.09 3.28
CA ILE A 230 6.11 -16.76 2.61
C ILE A 230 5.98 -17.55 1.31
N THR A 231 4.82 -18.15 1.10
CA THR A 231 4.42 -18.79 -0.16
C THR A 231 3.16 -18.14 -0.71
N ARG A 232 2.99 -18.20 -2.03
CA ARG A 232 1.75 -17.88 -2.74
C ARG A 232 0.95 -19.16 -2.83
N ASN A 233 -0.13 -19.25 -2.07
CA ASN A 233 -1.07 -20.35 -2.15
C ASN A 233 -2.11 -20.02 -3.23
N CYS A 234 -2.10 -20.78 -4.32
CA CYS A 234 -2.94 -20.61 -5.49
C CYS A 234 -4.21 -21.49 -5.44
N ILE A 235 -4.51 -22.10 -4.29
CA ILE A 235 -5.68 -22.97 -4.10
C ILE A 235 -6.69 -22.26 -3.20
N GLY A 236 -7.90 -22.08 -3.73
CA GLY A 236 -9.02 -21.55 -2.95
C GLY A 236 -8.72 -20.17 -2.34
N GLY A 237 -9.29 -19.91 -1.17
CA GLY A 237 -9.02 -18.71 -0.39
C GLY A 237 -8.36 -19.04 0.96
N PRO A 238 -7.88 -18.01 1.69
CA PRO A 238 -7.28 -18.20 3.00
C PRO A 238 -8.27 -18.82 3.99
N PRO A 239 -7.77 -19.50 5.04
CA PRO A 239 -8.60 -19.93 6.15
C PRO A 239 -9.45 -18.76 6.67
N HIS A 240 -10.76 -18.99 6.78
CA HIS A 240 -11.74 -17.99 7.25
C HIS A 240 -12.00 -16.79 6.31
N CYS A 241 -11.76 -16.94 5.00
CA CYS A 241 -12.19 -15.94 4.03
C CYS A 241 -13.72 -15.75 4.07
N GLU A 242 -14.18 -14.51 4.26
CA GLU A 242 -15.61 -14.16 4.30
C GLU A 242 -16.20 -13.80 2.91
N CYS A 243 -15.45 -14.04 1.82
CA CYS A 243 -15.92 -13.72 0.46
C CYS A 243 -17.02 -14.68 -0.02
N GLU A 244 -17.78 -14.25 -1.03
CA GLU A 244 -18.88 -15.04 -1.58
C GLU A 244 -18.43 -16.36 -2.24
N ASN A 245 -17.20 -16.40 -2.74
CA ASN A 245 -16.66 -17.55 -3.47
C ASN A 245 -16.08 -18.64 -2.56
N CYS A 246 -15.75 -18.32 -1.30
CA CYS A 246 -15.18 -19.28 -0.38
C CYS A 246 -16.28 -20.07 0.34
N PRO A 247 -16.10 -21.39 0.54
CA PRO A 247 -17.07 -22.19 1.28
C PRO A 247 -17.18 -21.65 2.71
N LYS A 248 -18.37 -21.20 3.08
CA LYS A 248 -18.65 -20.76 4.45
C LYS A 248 -18.65 -22.00 5.35
N PRO A 249 -17.97 -21.98 6.50
CA PRO A 249 -18.04 -23.09 7.43
C PRO A 249 -19.51 -23.32 7.82
N PRO A 250 -19.96 -24.59 7.91
CA PRO A 250 -21.33 -24.87 8.32
C PRO A 250 -21.60 -24.26 9.70
N PRO A 251 -22.84 -23.80 9.96
CA PRO A 251 -23.19 -23.25 11.27
C PRO A 251 -22.83 -24.25 12.37
N PRO A 252 -22.38 -23.78 13.54
CA PRO A 252 -22.00 -24.68 14.63
C PRO A 252 -23.17 -25.60 14.98
N PRO A 253 -22.94 -26.92 15.12
CA PRO A 253 -24.00 -27.83 15.51
C PRO A 253 -24.56 -27.46 16.91
N PRO A 254 -25.85 -27.72 17.19
CA PRO A 254 -26.48 -27.40 18.48
C PRO A 254 -25.79 -28.06 19.67
N VAL A 255 -25.16 -29.21 19.44
CA VAL A 255 -24.32 -29.92 20.39
C VAL A 255 -22.89 -29.91 19.84
N PRO A 256 -21.89 -29.37 20.56
CA PRO A 256 -20.51 -29.42 20.13
C PRO A 256 -20.09 -30.88 19.92
N PRO A 257 -19.51 -31.25 18.76
CA PRO A 257 -18.95 -32.58 18.59
C PRO A 257 -17.91 -32.85 19.68
N PRO A 258 -17.81 -34.08 20.21
CA PRO A 258 -16.74 -34.43 21.14
C PRO A 258 -15.38 -34.23 20.45
N GLY A 259 -14.60 -33.25 20.91
CA GLY A 259 -13.31 -32.93 20.32
C GLY A 259 -12.86 -31.49 20.57
N PRO A 260 -11.60 -31.17 20.26
CA PRO A 260 -11.13 -29.78 20.31
C PRO A 260 -11.94 -28.91 19.35
N PRO A 261 -12.28 -27.68 19.74
CA PRO A 261 -13.04 -26.80 18.88
C PRO A 261 -12.24 -26.46 17.60
N PRO A 262 -12.90 -26.16 16.46
CA PRO A 262 -12.20 -25.83 15.22
C PRO A 262 -11.21 -24.69 15.42
N PRO A 263 -10.05 -24.66 14.73
CA PRO A 263 -9.14 -23.53 14.78
C PRO A 263 -9.87 -22.23 14.44
N ARG A 264 -9.63 -21.19 15.22
CA ARG A 264 -10.18 -19.85 15.03
C ARG A 264 -9.09 -18.81 15.24
N VAL A 265 -9.34 -17.61 14.72
CA VAL A 265 -8.43 -16.49 14.91
C VAL A 265 -8.42 -16.09 16.39
N MET A 266 -7.22 -16.07 16.99
CA MET A 266 -6.99 -15.70 18.38
C MET A 266 -6.22 -14.38 18.55
N HIS A 267 -5.86 -13.72 17.44
CA HIS A 267 -5.17 -12.44 17.42
C HIS A 267 -6.13 -11.31 17.05
N ASP A 268 -5.82 -10.10 17.51
CA ASP A 268 -6.54 -8.89 17.10
C ASP A 268 -6.27 -8.60 15.61
N GLU A 269 -7.33 -8.30 14.87
CA GLU A 269 -7.23 -7.99 13.44
C GLU A 269 -7.04 -6.48 13.26
N TRP A 270 -5.92 -6.09 12.67
CA TRP A 270 -5.60 -4.71 12.35
C TRP A 270 -5.51 -4.54 10.84
N ILE A 271 -6.19 -3.53 10.29
CA ILE A 271 -6.05 -3.16 8.88
C ILE A 271 -5.17 -1.92 8.75
N ASP A 272 -4.22 -1.96 7.81
CA ASP A 272 -3.42 -0.81 7.45
C ASP A 272 -4.21 0.14 6.54
N ILE A 273 -4.21 1.43 6.86
CA ILE A 273 -4.85 2.48 6.08
C ILE A 273 -4.11 3.80 6.26
N ARG A 274 -4.28 4.77 5.37
CA ARG A 274 -3.80 6.13 5.59
C ARG A 274 -4.92 7.07 5.93
N GLU A 275 -4.62 8.09 6.72
CA GLU A 275 -5.48 9.27 6.84
C GLU A 275 -5.86 9.79 5.44
N GLY A 276 -7.14 10.10 5.25
CA GLY A 276 -7.68 10.59 3.98
C GLY A 276 -8.03 9.51 2.96
N ASP A 277 -7.65 8.24 3.18
CA ASP A 277 -8.15 7.12 2.37
C ASP A 277 -9.69 6.97 2.58
N PRO A 278 -10.40 6.30 1.65
CA PRO A 278 -11.82 6.01 1.83
C PRO A 278 -12.09 5.26 3.14
N PHE A 279 -13.15 5.65 3.85
CA PHE A 279 -13.50 5.02 5.11
C PHE A 279 -13.83 3.53 4.89
N PRO A 280 -13.27 2.59 5.69
CA PRO A 280 -13.45 1.17 5.45
C PRO A 280 -14.91 0.70 5.52
N THR A 281 -15.24 -0.29 4.71
CA THR A 281 -16.53 -1.00 4.78
C THR A 281 -16.52 -2.17 5.78
N ARG A 282 -15.33 -2.63 6.20
CA ARG A 282 -15.20 -3.65 7.25
C ARG A 282 -15.72 -3.11 8.58
N LYS A 283 -16.30 -4.00 9.40
CA LYS A 283 -16.81 -3.65 10.72
C LYS A 283 -15.65 -3.32 11.67
N LEU A 284 -15.53 -2.07 12.08
CA LEU A 284 -14.53 -1.60 13.03
C LEU A 284 -15.00 -1.76 14.48
N VAL A 285 -14.07 -1.74 15.43
CA VAL A 285 -14.40 -1.68 16.87
C VAL A 285 -14.74 -0.24 17.25
N GLN A 286 -16.02 0.01 17.51
CA GLN A 286 -16.55 1.32 17.93
C GLN A 286 -16.43 1.49 19.45
N ALA A 287 -16.11 2.71 19.88
CA ALA A 287 -16.06 3.11 21.28
C ALA A 287 -17.39 2.80 21.99
N LEU A 288 -17.34 2.02 23.08
CA LEU A 288 -18.50 1.53 23.84
C LEU A 288 -19.60 0.85 23.00
N ASP A 289 -19.29 0.42 21.76
CA ASP A 289 -20.25 -0.11 20.79
C ASP A 289 -21.48 0.82 20.57
N LYS A 290 -21.29 2.14 20.69
CA LYS A 290 -22.33 3.16 20.50
C LYS A 290 -21.75 4.52 20.07
N SER A 291 -22.61 5.42 19.62
CA SER A 291 -22.27 6.84 19.50
C SER A 291 -22.08 7.44 20.90
N LEU A 292 -20.98 8.15 21.09
CA LEU A 292 -20.63 8.77 22.37
C LEU A 292 -21.31 10.13 22.55
N ASP A 293 -21.73 10.46 23.77
CA ASP A 293 -21.94 11.86 24.11
C ASP A 293 -20.57 12.51 24.34
N THR A 294 -19.99 13.11 23.30
CA THR A 294 -18.58 13.52 23.30
C THR A 294 -18.36 15.03 23.44
N LEU A 295 -17.10 15.44 23.42
CA LEU A 295 -16.70 16.84 23.51
C LEU A 295 -17.12 17.65 22.27
N PRO A 296 -17.33 18.98 22.40
CA PRO A 296 -17.64 19.85 21.27
C PRO A 296 -16.62 19.72 20.14
N GLY A 297 -17.09 19.60 18.91
CA GLY A 297 -16.24 19.49 17.72
C GLY A 297 -15.57 18.11 17.55
N VAL A 298 -15.89 17.13 18.39
CA VAL A 298 -15.44 15.75 18.23
C VAL A 298 -16.58 14.91 17.68
N ASN A 299 -16.29 14.02 16.73
CA ASN A 299 -17.29 13.11 16.18
C ASN A 299 -17.75 12.10 17.26
N PRO A 300 -19.06 11.89 17.46
CA PRO A 300 -19.60 10.87 18.38
C PRO A 300 -19.21 9.43 18.04
N ASP A 301 -19.06 9.11 16.76
CA ASP A 301 -18.76 7.77 16.26
C ASP A 301 -17.24 7.59 16.13
N GLN A 302 -16.64 7.15 17.23
CA GLN A 302 -15.18 6.97 17.37
C GLN A 302 -14.82 5.49 17.27
N TYR A 303 -13.79 5.17 16.49
CA TYR A 303 -13.30 3.81 16.31
C TYR A 303 -11.84 3.70 16.73
N VAL A 304 -11.47 2.51 17.20
CA VAL A 304 -10.12 2.23 17.71
C VAL A 304 -9.10 2.24 16.58
N ALA A 305 -8.04 3.02 16.77
CA ALA A 305 -6.90 3.08 15.87
C ALA A 305 -5.57 3.05 16.62
N LEU A 306 -4.54 2.60 15.92
CA LEU A 306 -3.16 2.51 16.38
C LEU A 306 -2.26 3.27 15.42
N TRP A 307 -1.35 4.04 15.99
CA TRP A 307 -0.28 4.75 15.29
C TRP A 307 1.05 4.51 16.00
N TYR A 308 2.15 4.94 15.39
CA TYR A 308 3.46 4.87 16.00
C TYR A 308 4.18 6.21 15.92
N MET A 309 4.74 6.65 17.03
CA MET A 309 5.58 7.84 17.12
C MET A 309 6.88 7.48 17.83
N GLN A 310 8.02 7.71 17.18
CA GLN A 310 9.36 7.37 17.72
C GLN A 310 9.48 5.91 18.23
N GLY A 311 8.79 4.97 17.58
CA GLY A 311 8.79 3.55 17.96
C GLY A 311 7.84 3.19 19.12
N GLU A 312 7.07 4.14 19.64
CA GLU A 312 6.04 3.90 20.66
C GLU A 312 4.66 3.72 20.02
N PRO A 313 3.89 2.69 20.42
CA PRO A 313 2.51 2.54 19.99
C PRO A 313 1.64 3.61 20.64
N VAL A 314 0.79 4.25 19.85
CA VAL A 314 -0.13 5.30 20.28
C VAL A 314 -1.53 4.90 19.85
N MET A 315 -2.33 4.46 20.82
CA MET A 315 -3.76 4.26 20.59
C MET A 315 -4.46 5.61 20.45
N GLY A 316 -5.46 5.66 19.59
CA GLY A 316 -6.22 6.88 19.32
C GLY A 316 -7.58 6.56 18.73
N ARG A 317 -8.15 7.56 18.06
CA ARG A 317 -9.50 7.49 17.50
C ARG A 317 -9.51 7.89 16.04
N VAL A 318 -10.34 7.20 15.27
CA VAL A 318 -10.73 7.62 13.92
C VAL A 318 -12.23 7.78 13.81
N TRP A 319 -12.67 8.54 12.82
CA TRP A 319 -14.08 8.70 12.47
C TRP A 319 -14.21 8.89 10.95
N ASN A 320 -15.44 8.75 10.48
CA ASN A 320 -15.78 9.02 9.08
C ASN A 320 -16.02 10.52 8.90
N GLU A 321 -15.15 11.18 8.13
CA GLU A 321 -15.29 12.57 7.73
C GLU A 321 -15.52 12.65 6.22
N GLY A 322 -16.78 12.83 5.82
CA GLY A 322 -17.13 12.96 4.40
C GLY A 322 -16.77 11.74 3.53
N GLY A 323 -16.85 10.53 4.09
CA GLY A 323 -16.49 9.29 3.41
C GLY A 323 -15.00 8.93 3.49
N LYS A 324 -14.20 9.70 4.23
CA LYS A 324 -12.75 9.49 4.39
C LYS A 324 -12.39 9.26 5.84
N VAL A 325 -11.23 8.63 6.05
CA VAL A 325 -10.64 8.43 7.38
C VAL A 325 -10.06 9.74 7.88
N ALA A 326 -10.62 10.25 8.97
CA ALA A 326 -9.99 11.28 9.81
C ALA A 326 -9.54 10.64 11.13
N ALA A 327 -8.47 11.16 11.72
CA ALA A 327 -7.80 10.53 12.85
C ALA A 327 -7.35 11.55 13.90
N ASN A 328 -7.24 11.12 15.14
CA ASN A 328 -6.70 11.91 16.23
C ASN A 328 -5.96 11.03 17.24
N PHE A 329 -4.71 11.39 17.48
CA PHE A 329 -3.82 10.76 18.44
C PHE A 329 -3.25 11.81 19.39
N SER A 330 -2.79 11.37 20.56
CA SER A 330 -2.04 12.21 21.48
C SER A 330 -0.79 11.52 21.95
N TRP A 331 0.32 12.24 21.90
CA TRP A 331 1.60 11.75 22.35
C TRP A 331 2.48 12.90 22.82
N PHE A 332 3.12 12.71 23.97
CA PHE A 332 4.07 13.65 24.55
C PHE A 332 3.53 15.09 24.65
N ASN A 333 2.36 15.25 25.28
CA ASN A 333 1.67 16.53 25.49
C ASN A 333 1.09 17.20 24.23
N ASN A 334 1.22 16.58 23.06
CA ASN A 334 0.74 17.11 21.79
C ASN A 334 -0.48 16.35 21.26
N GLU A 335 -1.34 17.07 20.54
CA GLU A 335 -2.41 16.49 19.73
C GLU A 335 -1.96 16.37 18.26
N TYR A 336 -2.26 15.23 17.64
CA TYR A 336 -1.97 14.95 16.24
C TYR A 336 -3.28 14.59 15.53
N CYS A 337 -3.81 15.54 14.77
CA CYS A 337 -5.11 15.41 14.07
C CYS A 337 -5.04 15.67 12.56
N LYS A 338 -3.83 15.86 12.03
CA LYS A 338 -3.55 16.09 10.60
C LYS A 338 -2.21 15.48 10.25
N ASN A 339 -2.06 14.97 9.03
CA ASN A 339 -0.83 14.39 8.48
C ASN A 339 -0.28 13.25 9.34
N VAL A 340 -1.15 12.42 9.93
CA VAL A 340 -0.72 11.25 10.73
C VAL A 340 -0.20 10.11 9.84
N GLY A 341 -0.56 10.12 8.55
CA GLY A 341 -0.07 9.18 7.55
C GLY A 341 -0.64 7.77 7.75
N SER A 342 0.22 6.75 7.74
CA SER A 342 -0.18 5.35 7.91
C SER A 342 -0.58 5.04 9.35
N ILE A 343 -1.74 4.44 9.51
CA ILE A 343 -2.33 4.03 10.78
C ILE A 343 -2.94 2.63 10.64
N GLN A 344 -3.30 2.03 11.76
CA GLN A 344 -3.95 0.73 11.82
C GLN A 344 -5.31 0.85 12.49
N LEU A 345 -6.34 0.24 11.91
CA LEU A 345 -7.69 0.24 12.49
C LEU A 345 -8.06 -1.13 13.02
N LEU A 346 -8.63 -1.18 14.22
CA LEU A 346 -9.03 -2.44 14.83
C LEU A 346 -10.35 -2.93 14.22
N VAL A 347 -10.31 -4.14 13.64
CA VAL A 347 -11.46 -4.76 12.98
C VAL A 347 -12.14 -5.76 13.91
N ARG A 348 -13.47 -5.73 13.92
CA ARG A 348 -14.29 -6.73 14.57
C ARG A 348 -14.60 -7.86 13.59
N LEU A 349 -13.86 -8.97 13.71
CA LEU A 349 -14.09 -10.18 12.94
C LEU A 349 -15.46 -10.81 13.25
N GLY A 350 -16.01 -11.55 12.28
CA GLY A 350 -17.26 -12.28 12.46
C GLY A 350 -17.18 -13.38 13.53
N PRO A 351 -18.26 -13.66 14.28
CA PRO A 351 -18.27 -14.63 15.39
C PRO A 351 -18.02 -16.09 14.98
N HIS A 352 -18.05 -16.38 13.67
CA HIS A 352 -17.74 -17.69 13.10
C HIS A 352 -16.24 -17.86 12.76
N VAL A 353 -15.49 -16.75 12.73
CA VAL A 353 -14.06 -16.71 12.42
C VAL A 353 -13.20 -16.63 13.68
N VAL A 354 -13.65 -15.86 14.66
CA VAL A 354 -12.86 -15.48 15.84
C VAL A 354 -13.17 -16.36 17.06
N GLY A 355 -12.15 -16.67 17.85
CA GLY A 355 -12.25 -17.46 19.08
C GLY A 355 -12.31 -16.63 20.36
N TYR A 356 -12.56 -15.33 20.24
CA TYR A 356 -12.69 -14.39 21.35
C TYR A 356 -13.80 -13.38 21.10
N GLU A 357 -14.23 -12.68 22.14
CA GLU A 357 -15.13 -11.54 22.07
C GLU A 357 -14.48 -10.29 22.66
N TYR A 358 -14.87 -9.11 22.15
CA TYR A 358 -14.50 -7.82 22.73
C TYR A 358 -15.58 -7.34 23.71
N GLY A 359 -15.15 -6.65 24.76
CA GLY A 359 -16.00 -6.02 25.76
C GLY A 359 -15.35 -4.77 26.35
N TRP A 360 -16.18 -3.80 26.73
CA TRP A 360 -15.76 -2.57 27.39
C TRP A 360 -15.91 -2.73 28.89
N ILE A 361 -14.78 -2.85 29.58
CA ILE A 361 -14.70 -3.26 30.99
C ILE A 361 -14.25 -2.09 31.86
N PRO A 362 -14.90 -1.79 32.99
CA PRO A 362 -14.45 -0.75 33.91
C PRO A 362 -12.99 -0.95 34.33
N PHE A 363 -12.22 0.13 34.46
CA PHE A 363 -10.78 0.05 34.73
C PHE A 363 -10.43 -0.84 35.92
N ALA A 364 -11.17 -0.73 37.03
CA ALA A 364 -10.92 -1.54 38.23
C ALA A 364 -10.99 -3.06 37.96
N GLU A 365 -11.89 -3.51 37.10
CA GLU A 365 -11.97 -4.91 36.68
C GLU A 365 -10.92 -5.20 35.60
N ALA A 366 -10.67 -4.29 34.67
CA ALA A 366 -9.68 -4.45 33.60
C ALA A 366 -8.22 -4.43 34.07
N ALA A 367 -7.95 -3.82 35.23
CA ALA A 367 -6.61 -3.66 35.82
C ALA A 367 -6.25 -4.72 36.88
N THR A 368 -7.05 -5.78 37.05
CA THR A 368 -6.62 -6.93 37.86
C THR A 368 -5.56 -7.76 37.12
N PHE A 369 -4.53 -8.20 37.85
CA PHE A 369 -3.42 -9.01 37.33
C PHE A 369 -3.48 -10.48 37.81
N GLU A 370 -4.68 -10.93 38.19
CA GLU A 370 -4.90 -12.27 38.71
C GLU A 370 -4.71 -13.33 37.62
N GLU A 371 -4.13 -14.46 38.01
CA GLU A 371 -3.99 -15.62 37.15
C GLU A 371 -5.39 -16.17 36.80
N GLY A 372 -5.65 -16.46 35.52
CA GLY A 372 -6.94 -16.97 35.07
C GLY A 372 -8.01 -15.90 34.81
N LYS A 373 -7.66 -14.61 34.85
CA LYS A 373 -8.57 -13.53 34.47
C LYS A 373 -9.16 -13.76 33.06
N THR A 374 -10.47 -13.62 32.98
CA THR A 374 -11.23 -13.88 31.74
C THR A 374 -11.12 -12.75 30.72
N TRP A 375 -11.21 -11.50 31.18
CA TRP A 375 -11.05 -10.30 30.36
C TRP A 375 -9.61 -9.81 30.38
N LYS A 376 -8.95 -9.82 29.24
CA LYS A 376 -7.60 -9.26 29.09
C LYS A 376 -7.69 -7.95 28.28
N PRO A 377 -7.07 -6.84 28.72
CA PRO A 377 -7.00 -5.63 27.91
C PRO A 377 -6.50 -5.92 26.49
N VAL A 378 -7.01 -5.22 25.49
CA VAL A 378 -6.38 -5.17 24.17
C VAL A 378 -5.18 -4.24 24.30
N HIS A 379 -3.97 -4.76 24.08
CA HIS A 379 -2.74 -4.00 24.27
C HIS A 379 -1.72 -4.26 23.16
N VAL A 380 -0.83 -3.28 22.98
CA VAL A 380 0.36 -3.39 22.14
C VAL A 380 1.59 -3.22 23.02
N ASN A 381 2.49 -4.21 22.97
CA ASN A 381 3.64 -4.25 23.87
C ASN A 381 4.68 -3.18 23.51
N ASN A 382 5.24 -2.56 24.53
CA ASN A 382 6.40 -1.68 24.40
C ASN A 382 7.29 -1.77 25.64
N HIS A 383 8.60 -1.60 25.46
CA HIS A 383 9.57 -1.61 26.55
C HIS A 383 9.33 -0.52 27.61
N LYS A 384 8.62 0.58 27.27
CA LYS A 384 8.23 1.65 28.20
C LYS A 384 6.92 1.38 28.93
N GLY A 385 6.15 0.38 28.50
CA GLY A 385 4.82 0.07 29.02
C GLY A 385 3.86 -0.31 27.90
N ASP A 386 3.01 -1.31 28.17
CA ASP A 386 2.02 -1.76 27.20
C ASP A 386 0.91 -0.73 27.07
N ILE A 387 0.55 -0.38 25.84
CA ILE A 387 -0.50 0.61 25.58
C ILE A 387 -1.78 -0.10 25.17
N SER A 388 -2.84 0.17 25.94
CA SER A 388 -4.21 -0.26 25.69
C SER A 388 -5.06 0.92 25.20
N VAL A 389 -6.34 0.65 24.92
CA VAL A 389 -7.33 1.65 24.52
C VAL A 389 -8.51 1.64 25.48
N GLY A 390 -9.09 2.80 25.74
CA GLY A 390 -10.25 2.93 26.63
C GLY A 390 -11.03 4.22 26.36
N VAL A 391 -12.25 4.28 26.89
CA VAL A 391 -13.07 5.49 26.87
C VAL A 391 -13.01 6.15 28.23
N VAL A 392 -12.66 7.43 28.25
CA VAL A 392 -12.64 8.28 29.44
C VAL A 392 -14.03 8.88 29.63
N ASN A 393 -14.63 8.67 30.80
CA ASN A 393 -15.85 9.33 31.24
C ASN A 393 -15.46 10.63 31.96
N LEU A 394 -15.62 11.74 31.26
CA LEU A 394 -15.25 13.07 31.72
C LEU A 394 -16.32 13.65 32.68
N PRO A 395 -15.94 14.64 33.51
CA PRO A 395 -16.90 15.41 34.28
C PRO A 395 -18.00 15.99 33.38
N GLY A 396 -19.26 15.90 33.82
CA GLY A 396 -20.42 16.32 33.03
C GLY A 396 -20.95 15.25 32.06
N GLY A 397 -20.49 14.00 32.18
CA GLY A 397 -21.05 12.85 31.44
C GLY A 397 -20.51 12.68 30.02
N LYS A 398 -19.57 13.53 29.59
CA LYS A 398 -18.95 13.42 28.27
C LYS A 398 -18.01 12.22 28.18
N GLN A 399 -17.87 11.66 26.99
CA GLN A 399 -17.09 10.45 26.73
C GLN A 399 -16.11 10.68 25.58
N ILE A 400 -14.89 10.17 25.69
CA ILE A 400 -13.88 10.26 24.61
C ILE A 400 -12.96 9.05 24.59
N LEU A 401 -12.66 8.54 23.40
CA LEU A 401 -11.73 7.45 23.19
C LEU A 401 -10.28 7.92 23.34
N ALA A 402 -9.49 7.16 24.11
CA ALA A 402 -8.16 7.53 24.59
C ALA A 402 -7.20 6.33 24.60
N LYS A 403 -5.89 6.61 24.58
CA LYS A 403 -4.89 5.61 24.98
C LYS A 403 -4.93 5.42 26.48
N VAL A 404 -4.66 4.20 26.94
CA VAL A 404 -4.65 3.83 28.36
C VAL A 404 -3.44 2.97 28.63
N ASP A 405 -2.60 3.36 29.58
CA ASP A 405 -1.60 2.50 30.18
C ASP A 405 -2.19 1.93 31.47
N VAL A 406 -2.62 0.67 31.40
CA VAL A 406 -3.32 0.00 32.50
C VAL A 406 -2.39 -0.23 33.68
N ARG A 407 -1.11 -0.53 33.43
CA ARG A 407 -0.13 -0.82 34.50
C ARG A 407 0.29 0.44 35.24
N ASN A 408 0.48 1.54 34.51
CA ASN A 408 0.86 2.82 35.09
C ASN A 408 -0.34 3.72 35.44
N GLU A 409 -1.55 3.16 35.40
CA GLU A 409 -2.82 3.83 35.70
C GLU A 409 -2.94 5.20 35.04
N SER A 410 -2.75 5.28 33.73
CA SER A 410 -2.79 6.57 33.03
C SER A 410 -3.57 6.52 31.73
N TYR A 411 -4.11 7.66 31.32
CA TYR A 411 -4.71 7.83 30.00
C TYR A 411 -4.22 9.11 29.32
N GLY A 412 -4.39 9.18 28.01
CA GLY A 412 -4.20 10.40 27.23
C GLY A 412 -5.11 10.45 26.00
N TYR A 413 -5.64 11.64 25.69
CA TYR A 413 -6.35 11.90 24.44
C TYR A 413 -6.03 13.29 23.89
N GLY A 414 -6.07 13.45 22.57
CA GLY A 414 -5.84 14.73 21.91
C GLY A 414 -7.11 15.57 21.90
N TYR A 415 -7.03 16.81 22.37
CA TYR A 415 -8.12 17.78 22.28
C TYR A 415 -7.60 19.23 22.37
N GLN A 416 -8.06 20.08 21.45
CA GLN A 416 -7.75 21.53 21.42
C GLN A 416 -6.24 21.86 21.41
N GLY A 417 -5.48 21.15 20.59
CA GLY A 417 -4.06 21.37 20.33
C GLY A 417 -3.12 20.72 21.33
N LYS A 418 -3.63 19.96 22.31
CA LYS A 418 -2.82 19.34 23.37
C LYS A 418 -3.28 17.93 23.71
N GLU A 419 -2.40 17.16 24.33
CA GLU A 419 -2.80 15.96 25.06
C GLU A 419 -3.44 16.36 26.40
N VAL A 420 -4.65 15.87 26.64
CA VAL A 420 -5.26 15.85 27.96
C VAL A 420 -4.98 14.49 28.56
N SER A 421 -4.32 14.46 29.71
CA SER A 421 -3.93 13.23 30.39
C SER A 421 -4.20 13.30 31.88
N ALA A 422 -4.40 12.13 32.49
CA ALA A 422 -4.47 11.99 33.94
C ALA A 422 -3.85 10.65 34.36
N ARG A 423 -3.54 10.54 35.66
CA ARG A 423 -2.92 9.34 36.25
C ARG A 423 -3.58 8.95 37.57
N GLY A 424 -3.33 7.72 38.01
CA GLY A 424 -3.74 7.17 39.30
C GLY A 424 -5.26 7.14 39.45
N PRO A 425 -5.83 7.62 40.58
CA PRO A 425 -7.26 7.55 40.84
C PRO A 425 -8.14 8.21 39.78
N ALA A 426 -7.66 9.28 39.14
CA ALA A 426 -8.39 9.96 38.06
C ALA A 426 -8.54 9.06 36.83
N CYS A 427 -7.58 8.19 36.55
CA CYS A 427 -7.71 7.16 35.50
C CYS A 427 -8.61 6.02 35.98
N ALA A 428 -8.32 5.46 37.14
CA ALA A 428 -9.00 4.26 37.64
C ALA A 428 -10.51 4.44 37.83
N SER A 429 -10.96 5.65 38.18
CA SER A 429 -12.38 5.95 38.40
C SER A 429 -13.15 6.38 37.15
N SER A 430 -12.47 6.76 36.06
CA SER A 430 -13.12 7.37 34.90
C SER A 430 -13.04 6.53 33.62
N VAL A 431 -12.17 5.52 33.56
CA VAL A 431 -11.88 4.79 32.31
C VAL A 431 -12.67 3.49 32.21
N THR A 432 -13.19 3.23 31.02
CA THR A 432 -13.67 1.91 30.57
C THR A 432 -12.73 1.39 29.49
N VAL A 433 -12.02 0.29 29.76
CA VAL A 433 -10.96 -0.27 28.91
C VAL A 433 -11.54 -1.27 27.92
N LEU A 434 -11.04 -1.27 26.69
CA LEU A 434 -11.34 -2.35 25.74
C LEU A 434 -10.58 -3.61 26.15
N CYS A 435 -11.32 -4.67 26.40
CA CYS A 435 -10.80 -5.99 26.72
C CYS A 435 -11.30 -7.02 25.71
N ARG A 436 -10.63 -8.17 25.71
CA ARG A 436 -11.03 -9.38 25.01
C ARG A 436 -11.10 -10.57 25.95
N LYS A 437 -12.03 -11.49 25.66
CA LYS A 437 -12.24 -12.73 26.42
C LYS A 437 -12.30 -13.91 25.46
N ALA A 438 -11.56 -14.98 25.78
CA ALA A 438 -11.61 -16.21 25.01
C ALA A 438 -13.00 -16.85 25.08
N LEU A 439 -13.51 -17.33 23.95
CA LEU A 439 -14.70 -18.18 23.90
C LEU A 439 -14.39 -19.55 24.52
N PRO A 440 -15.41 -20.31 24.97
CA PRO A 440 -15.21 -21.64 25.54
C PRO A 440 -14.39 -22.55 24.62
N GLY A 441 -13.37 -23.19 25.18
CA GLY A 441 -12.46 -24.09 24.45
C GLY A 441 -11.28 -23.40 23.75
N TYR A 442 -11.22 -22.05 23.76
CA TYR A 442 -10.10 -21.28 23.21
C TYR A 442 -9.25 -20.65 24.32
N LYS A 443 -8.03 -20.23 23.98
CA LYS A 443 -7.11 -19.54 24.88
C LYS A 443 -6.51 -18.32 24.18
N LEU A 444 -6.58 -17.18 24.83
CA LEU A 444 -5.86 -15.98 24.40
C LEU A 444 -4.40 -16.08 24.84
N ASP A 445 -3.50 -15.84 23.89
CA ASP A 445 -2.10 -15.63 24.21
C ASP A 445 -1.97 -14.48 25.22
N GLY A 446 -1.00 -14.62 26.13
CA GLY A 446 -0.74 -13.68 27.22
C GLY A 446 -0.03 -12.42 26.78
#